data_AF-A0A2T4IIN1-F1
#
_entry.id   AF-A0A2T4IIN1-F1
#
_cell.length_a   1.000
_cell.length_b   1.000
_cell.length_c   1.000
_cell.angle_alpha   90.00
_cell.angle_beta   90.00
_cell.angle_gamma   90.00
#
_symmetry.space_group_name_H-M   'P 1'
#
loop_
_entity.id
_entity.type
_entity.pdbx_description
1 polymer ?
#
loop_
_entity_poly.entity_id
_entity_poly.type
_entity_poly.pdbx_seq_one_letter_code
_entity_poly.pdbx_strand_id
1 'polypeptide(L)'
;MTLINSGKPPEIAEVDALLGELQQAHGGTVVGGVDISVLRGNLALAGEMQALAMEIEQLSRQPGGADSAALQRKLDRLQALQAQMRFDFMAPAQR
;
A
#
# COMPACT_ATOMS: atom_id res chain seq x y z
N MET A 1 -9.21 6.23 21.93
CA MET A 1 -8.27 5.82 20.86
C MET A 1 -8.03 4.33 21.04
N THR A 2 -8.86 3.51 20.40
CA THR A 2 -8.86 2.06 20.63
C THR A 2 -7.73 1.46 19.81
N LEU A 3 -6.68 1.03 20.50
CA LEU A 3 -5.59 0.23 19.92
C LEU A 3 -6.18 -1.05 19.31
N ILE A 4 -5.76 -1.32 18.07
CA ILE A 4 -6.02 -2.52 17.27
C ILE A 4 -6.02 -3.77 18.18
N ASN A 5 -7.20 -4.26 18.56
CA ASN A 5 -7.34 -5.40 19.47
C ASN A 5 -8.56 -6.26 19.12
N SER A 6 -8.61 -6.71 17.87
CA SER A 6 -9.64 -7.63 17.37
C SER A 6 -9.07 -8.96 16.86
N GLY A 7 -7.76 -9.22 17.04
CA GLY A 7 -7.10 -10.44 16.52
C GLY A 7 -7.04 -10.51 14.99
N LYS A 8 -7.56 -9.51 14.28
CA LYS A 8 -7.50 -9.34 12.83
C LYS A 8 -6.39 -8.33 12.48
N PRO A 9 -5.54 -8.61 11.48
CA PRO A 9 -4.65 -7.61 10.91
C PRO A 9 -5.45 -6.38 10.45
N PRO A 10 -4.95 -5.16 10.69
CA PRO A 10 -5.62 -3.94 10.25
C PRO A 10 -5.70 -3.88 8.72
N GLU A 11 -6.80 -3.34 8.19
CA GLU A 11 -6.95 -3.06 6.76
C GLU A 11 -6.05 -1.89 6.35
N ILE A 12 -5.62 -1.86 5.08
CA ILE A 12 -4.76 -0.79 4.54
C ILE A 12 -5.36 0.60 4.79
N ALA A 13 -6.69 0.73 4.64
CA ALA A 13 -7.41 1.98 4.86
C ALA A 13 -7.39 2.44 6.34
N GLU A 14 -7.41 1.50 7.29
CA GLU A 14 -7.32 1.81 8.72
C GLU A 14 -5.92 2.33 9.07
N VAL A 15 -4.88 1.71 8.49
CA VAL A 15 -3.51 2.16 8.69
C VAL A 15 -3.29 3.54 8.07
N ASP A 16 -3.80 3.80 6.86
CA ASP A 16 -3.67 5.13 6.22
C ASP A 16 -4.36 6.23 7.05
N ALA A 17 -5.54 5.94 7.60
CA ALA A 17 -6.26 6.86 8.47
C ALA A 17 -5.44 7.19 9.74
N LEU A 18 -4.88 6.19 10.40
CA LEU A 18 -4.04 6.38 11.59
C LEU A 18 -2.77 7.19 11.29
N LEU A 19 -2.14 6.95 10.14
CA LEU A 19 -0.99 7.74 9.70
C LEU A 19 -1.39 9.19 9.37
N GLY A 20 -2.56 9.39 8.78
CA GLY A 20 -3.14 10.71 8.54
C GLY A 20 -3.40 11.48 9.85
N GLU A 21 -3.98 10.82 10.84
CA GLU A 21 -4.17 11.39 12.19
C GLU A 21 -2.84 11.74 12.86
N LEU A 22 -1.84 10.86 12.75
CA LEU A 22 -0.50 11.09 13.29
C LEU A 22 0.16 12.33 12.64
N GLN A 23 0.06 12.46 11.31
CA GLN A 23 0.57 13.62 10.58
C GLN A 23 -0.12 14.92 11.02
N GLN A 24 -1.45 14.89 11.21
CA GLN A 24 -2.23 16.04 11.68
C GLN A 24 -1.85 16.44 13.11
N ALA A 25 -1.71 15.46 14.01
CA ALA A 25 -1.36 15.70 15.41
C ALA A 25 0.05 16.28 15.59
N HIS A 26 1.00 15.88 14.74
CA HIS A 26 2.39 16.35 14.79
C HIS A 26 2.65 17.60 13.94
N GLY A 27 1.69 18.04 13.11
CA GLY A 27 1.81 19.25 12.28
C GLY A 27 2.86 19.13 11.17
N GLY A 28 3.28 17.92 10.82
CA GLY A 28 4.35 17.67 9.85
C GLY A 28 4.37 16.23 9.35
N THR A 29 5.04 16.02 8.22
CA THR A 29 5.12 14.71 7.57
C THR A 29 6.16 13.78 8.21
N VAL A 30 7.07 14.31 9.03
CA VAL A 30 8.08 13.52 9.72
C VAL A 30 7.69 13.35 11.19
N VAL A 31 7.51 12.10 11.62
CA VAL A 31 7.18 11.76 13.01
C VAL A 31 8.17 10.73 13.51
N GLY A 32 8.90 11.05 14.59
CA GLY A 32 9.90 10.14 15.17
C GLY A 32 11.02 9.75 14.18
N GLY A 33 11.36 10.63 13.23
CA GLY A 33 12.37 10.35 12.20
C GLY A 33 11.84 9.53 11.01
N VAL A 34 10.53 9.30 10.91
CA VAL A 34 9.90 8.59 9.79
C VAL A 34 9.04 9.55 8.97
N ASP A 35 9.25 9.60 7.66
CA ASP A 35 8.39 10.32 6.73
C ASP A 35 7.10 9.52 6.48
N ILE A 36 6.05 9.97 7.17
CA ILE A 36 4.70 9.43 7.11
C ILE A 36 4.10 9.57 5.70
N SER A 37 4.50 10.57 4.91
CA SER A 37 4.01 10.71 3.54
C SER A 37 4.47 9.57 2.65
N VAL A 38 5.70 9.10 2.84
CA VAL A 38 6.26 7.95 2.13
C VAL A 38 5.50 6.68 2.49
N LEU A 39 5.24 6.47 3.78
CA LEU A 39 4.47 5.31 4.24
C LEU A 39 3.04 5.32 3.68
N ARG A 40 2.35 6.45 3.71
CA ARG A 40 1.01 6.60 3.14
C ARG A 40 0.99 6.36 1.63
N GLY A 41 2.00 6.87 0.91
CA GLY A 41 2.19 6.59 -0.52
C GLY A 41 2.36 5.09 -0.80
N ASN A 42 3.17 4.40 0.00
CA ASN A 42 3.33 2.95 -0.12
C ASN A 42 2.04 2.16 0.21
N LEU A 43 1.25 2.62 1.17
CA LEU A 43 -0.06 2.01 1.48
C LEU A 43 -1.04 2.16 0.32
N ALA A 44 -1.07 3.31 -0.35
CA ALA A 44 -1.88 3.49 -1.55
C ALA A 44 -1.46 2.52 -2.67
N LEU A 45 -0.14 2.39 -2.93
CA LEU A 45 0.39 1.41 -3.87
C LEU A 45 0.04 -0.02 -3.48
N ALA A 46 0.11 -0.36 -2.19
CA ALA A 46 -0.28 -1.67 -1.69
C ALA A 46 -1.76 -1.99 -1.93
N GLY A 47 -2.64 -0.99 -1.76
CA GLY A 47 -4.05 -1.10 -2.10
C GLY A 47 -4.29 -1.38 -3.59
N GLU A 48 -3.58 -0.67 -4.47
CA GLU A 48 -3.62 -0.94 -5.92
C GLU A 48 -3.13 -2.34 -6.27
N MET A 49 -2.03 -2.80 -5.64
CA MET A 49 -1.50 -4.14 -5.86
C MET A 49 -2.48 -5.23 -5.41
N GLN A 50 -3.15 -5.03 -4.26
CA GLN A 50 -4.16 -5.96 -3.76
C GLN A 50 -5.35 -6.06 -4.72
N ALA A 51 -5.87 -4.92 -5.19
CA ALA A 51 -6.95 -4.90 -6.17
C ALA A 51 -6.56 -5.64 -7.45
N LEU A 52 -5.35 -5.38 -7.96
CA LEU A 52 -4.83 -6.02 -9.16
C LEU A 52 -4.62 -7.53 -8.99
N ALA A 53 -4.18 -7.98 -7.82
CA ALA A 53 -4.05 -9.39 -7.48
C ALA A 53 -5.42 -10.11 -7.50
N MET A 54 -6.47 -9.47 -6.98
CA MET A 54 -7.83 -9.99 -7.05
C MET A 54 -8.34 -10.08 -8.50
N GLU A 55 -8.03 -9.09 -9.33
CA GLU A 55 -8.38 -9.12 -10.76
C GLU A 55 -7.63 -10.24 -11.51
N ILE A 56 -6.37 -10.48 -11.18
CA ILE A 56 -5.57 -11.60 -11.73
C ILE A 56 -6.19 -12.94 -11.34
N GLU A 57 -6.55 -13.11 -10.07
CA GLU A 57 -7.20 -14.32 -9.56
C GLU A 57 -8.54 -14.57 -10.28
N GLN A 58 -9.36 -13.53 -10.43
CA GLN A 58 -10.63 -13.61 -11.16
C GLN A 58 -10.42 -13.98 -12.64
N LEU A 59 -9.47 -13.34 -13.32
CA LEU A 59 -9.16 -13.61 -14.72
C LEU A 59 -8.67 -15.05 -14.93
N SER A 60 -7.83 -15.55 -14.01
CA SER A 60 -7.32 -16.93 -14.06
C SER A 60 -8.40 -18.00 -13.90
N ARG A 61 -9.53 -17.65 -13.29
CA ARG A 61 -10.66 -18.55 -13.03
C ARG A 61 -11.75 -18.49 -14.11
N GLN A 62 -11.60 -17.65 -15.14
CA GLN A 62 -12.62 -17.50 -16.17
C GLN A 62 -12.77 -18.79 -17.00
N PRO A 63 -14.01 -19.28 -17.21
CA PRO A 63 -14.27 -20.42 -18.06
C PRO A 63 -13.99 -20.07 -19.53
N GLY A 64 -13.20 -20.91 -20.21
CA GLY A 64 -12.67 -20.62 -21.55
C GLY A 64 -11.18 -20.30 -21.58
N GLY A 65 -10.52 -20.22 -20.41
CA GLY A 65 -9.11 -19.91 -20.28
C GLY A 65 -8.87 -18.41 -20.12
N ALA A 66 -7.86 -18.06 -19.31
CA ALA A 66 -7.48 -16.67 -19.13
C ALA A 66 -6.94 -16.09 -20.45
N ASP A 67 -7.37 -14.88 -20.82
CA ASP A 67 -6.70 -14.11 -21.86
C ASP A 67 -5.26 -13.83 -21.39
N SER A 68 -4.31 -14.59 -21.95
CA SER A 68 -2.89 -14.52 -21.61
C SER A 68 -2.32 -13.12 -21.78
N ALA A 69 -2.79 -12.34 -22.76
CA ALA A 69 -2.34 -10.98 -22.97
C ALA A 69 -2.90 -10.01 -21.93
N ALA A 70 -4.15 -10.22 -21.48
CA ALA A 70 -4.71 -9.46 -20.36
C ALA A 70 -4.02 -9.81 -19.03
N LEU A 71 -3.72 -11.09 -18.80
CA LEU A 71 -3.00 -11.56 -17.62
C LEU A 71 -1.59 -10.97 -17.56
N GLN A 72 -0.85 -11.04 -18.67
CA GLN A 72 0.51 -10.48 -18.73
C GLN A 72 0.52 -8.98 -18.44
N ARG A 73 -0.40 -8.21 -19.03
CA ARG A 73 -0.53 -6.76 -18.76
C ARG A 73 -0.77 -6.46 -17.28
N LYS A 74 -1.57 -7.27 -16.59
CA LYS A 74 -1.81 -7.12 -15.14
C LYS A 74 -0.57 -7.47 -14.32
N LEU A 75 0.17 -8.51 -14.70
CA LEU A 75 1.44 -8.86 -14.04
C LEU A 75 2.50 -7.77 -14.23
N ASP A 76 2.61 -7.20 -15.42
CA ASP A 76 3.54 -6.09 -15.70
C ASP A 76 3.17 -4.85 -14.87
N ARG A 77 1.87 -4.55 -14.74
CA ARG A 77 1.41 -3.45 -13.89
C ARG A 77 1.70 -3.72 -12.41
N LEU A 78 1.57 -4.97 -11.95
CA LEU A 78 1.91 -5.34 -10.57
C LEU A 78 3.39 -5.10 -10.29
N GLN A 79 4.29 -5.52 -11.20
CA GLN A 79 5.73 -5.25 -11.08
C GLN A 79 6.05 -3.76 -11.10
N ALA A 80 5.37 -2.98 -11.95
CA ALA A 80 5.54 -1.53 -11.99
C ALA A 80 5.10 -0.84 -10.69
N LEU A 81 4.03 -1.33 -10.03
CA LEU A 81 3.61 -0.81 -8.72
C LEU A 81 4.62 -1.17 -7.62
N GLN A 82 5.15 -2.40 -7.65
CA GLN A 82 6.21 -2.81 -6.72
C GLN A 82 7.46 -1.94 -6.85
N ALA A 83 7.85 -1.59 -8.07
CA ALA A 83 9.01 -0.72 -8.34
C ALA A 83 8.81 0.74 -7.90
N GLN A 84 7.57 1.19 -7.70
CA GLN A 84 7.25 2.53 -7.22
C GLN A 84 7.32 2.66 -5.70
N MET A 85 7.37 1.54 -4.97
CA MET A 85 7.49 1.58 -3.51
C MET A 85 8.80 2.25 -3.11
N ARG A 86 8.70 3.16 -2.14
CA ARG A 86 9.84 3.91 -1.61
C ARG A 86 10.28 3.34 -0.29
N PHE A 87 11.57 3.08 -0.15
CA PHE A 87 12.18 2.55 1.09
C PHE A 87 12.98 3.61 1.85
N ASP A 88 13.11 4.79 1.26
CA ASP A 88 13.72 5.99 1.84
C ASP A 88 12.74 6.75 2.75
N PHE A 89 12.06 6.04 3.65
CA PHE A 89 11.10 6.63 4.59
C PHE A 89 11.74 7.11 5.90
N MET A 90 13.01 6.79 6.15
CA MET A 90 13.75 7.37 7.28
C MET A 90 14.18 8.78 6.91
N ALA A 91 13.71 9.77 7.65
CA ALA A 91 14.20 11.14 7.52
C ALA A 91 15.68 11.18 7.91
N PRO A 92 16.53 11.92 7.17
CA PRO A 92 17.93 12.05 7.52
C PRO A 92 18.02 12.64 8.93
N ALA A 93 18.88 12.05 9.77
CA ALA A 93 19.13 12.53 11.12
C ALA A 93 19.52 14.01 11.05
N GLN A 94 18.64 14.89 11.52
CA GLN A 94 18.96 16.30 11.67
C GLN A 94 20.03 16.40 12.76
N ARG A 95 21.23 16.83 12.36
CA ARG A 95 22.34 17.16 13.27
C ARG A 95 22.07 18.47 13.97
#